data_AF-B2A4S4-F1
#
_entry.id   AF-B2A4S4-F1
#
_cell.length_a   1.000
_cell.length_b   1.000
_cell.length_c   1.000
_cell.angle_alpha   90.00
_cell.angle_beta   90.00
_cell.angle_gamma   90.00
#
_symmetry.space_group_name_H-M   'P 1'
#
loop_
_entity.id
_entity.type
_entity.pdbx_description
1 polymer ?
#
loop_
_entity_poly.entity_id
_entity_poly.type
_entity_poly.pdbx_seq_one_letter_code
_entity_poly.pdbx_strand_id
1 'polypeptide(L)'
;MSVEKNRTVDVFEYKTAHYTPQKIKDYAGNPLIEALPPILETDEEVIDMLYSLPSIDDHERNLSPLLKTHVIKRVKRFIQPLPIHINLESKISVLIRQSYLSRNPLTPEYKKRIKLLHTLKKEEEITPDEVESHYRSYSSTAECLFINGVSGMGKTTAVNRILEQYPQIIKHTEYKGQKITTTQIVWLKIDSPYDGSFMTLCRNIFQEIDKLLGTRWMEKYGYFTRSTSTMVMYLTTLLANYNVGLLVIDEIQNIYRAKKNDPMEMLDYFVTLTNVISVPILIIGTNRARNLFQDNFRLARRVQSDGYIEIANLKKDSPDWEIFIESLWEFNVLENQGPLTDELNDTFYELCQGVIAVAVMLLMFSQNRAISEGKKSLTTDIIKKTYKEDLQLIRPMIEALRSGDPFEIAKFDDITIDEEKILSNYHKDIAMTESVQAAIRQKKDKIESTRESINEKLFFEFSASGFFNDIKQEVMKKIINKVVESSDVATEYEDLKELVMELLQKEKRKVKKKPRRKNINPDNVTLISLYDSAIDKSQHPYDAFKREKLIKDPLDEFLRVD
;
A
#
# COMPACT_ATOMS: atom_id res chain seq x y z
N MET A 1 -1.02 24.74 -44.29
CA MET A 1 -0.74 23.51 -43.53
C MET A 1 -1.11 23.75 -42.09
N SER A 2 -2.30 23.29 -41.74
CA SER A 2 -2.91 23.41 -40.42
C SER A 2 -2.17 22.49 -39.45
N VAL A 3 -1.55 23.05 -38.43
CA VAL A 3 -0.96 22.26 -37.34
C VAL A 3 -2.11 21.78 -36.47
N GLU A 4 -2.55 20.55 -36.71
CA GLU A 4 -3.43 19.82 -35.79
C GLU A 4 -2.72 19.71 -34.45
N LYS A 5 -3.22 20.44 -33.45
CA LYS A 5 -2.90 20.19 -32.05
C LYS A 5 -3.45 18.82 -31.71
N ASN A 6 -2.57 17.82 -31.67
CA ASN A 6 -2.80 16.56 -30.98
C ASN A 6 -3.20 16.88 -29.53
N ARG A 7 -4.52 16.93 -29.28
CA ARG A 7 -5.06 16.82 -27.93
C ARG A 7 -4.76 15.40 -27.48
N THR A 8 -3.83 15.27 -26.54
CA THR A 8 -3.77 14.10 -25.67
C THR A 8 -5.17 13.87 -25.12
N VAL A 9 -5.82 12.80 -25.55
CA VAL A 9 -7.09 12.37 -24.98
C VAL A 9 -6.71 11.81 -23.62
N ASP A 10 -6.91 12.59 -22.57
CA ASP A 10 -6.87 12.08 -21.20
C ASP A 10 -7.94 10.99 -21.12
N VAL A 11 -7.52 9.73 -21.00
CA VAL A 11 -8.44 8.61 -20.87
C VAL A 11 -8.95 8.64 -19.43
N PHE A 12 -10.11 9.26 -19.22
CA PHE A 12 -10.79 9.24 -17.93
C PHE A 12 -11.29 7.82 -17.64
N GLU A 13 -10.74 7.19 -16.62
CA GLU A 13 -11.10 5.82 -16.23
C GLU A 13 -12.41 5.87 -15.41
N TYR A 14 -13.49 5.35 -15.98
CA TYR A 14 -14.77 5.20 -15.30
C TYR A 14 -15.29 3.77 -15.45
N LYS A 15 -16.02 3.27 -14.46
CA LYS A 15 -16.73 1.99 -14.55
C LYS A 15 -18.19 2.22 -14.94
N THR A 16 -18.72 1.36 -15.78
CA THR A 16 -20.17 1.29 -16.02
C THR A 16 -20.82 0.63 -14.80
N ALA A 17 -21.98 1.14 -14.38
CA ALA A 17 -22.70 0.60 -13.24
C ALA A 17 -23.12 -0.86 -13.46
N HIS A 18 -22.79 -1.73 -12.50
CA HIS A 18 -23.29 -3.09 -12.39
C HIS A 18 -24.02 -3.22 -11.06
N TYR A 19 -25.33 -3.49 -11.11
CA TYR A 19 -26.17 -3.47 -9.91
C TYR A 19 -26.28 -4.85 -9.28
N THR A 20 -25.87 -4.95 -8.01
CA THR A 20 -25.91 -6.17 -7.22
C THR A 20 -27.03 -6.12 -6.17
N PRO A 21 -27.81 -7.21 -5.99
CA PRO A 21 -28.82 -7.27 -4.94
C PRO A 21 -28.20 -7.09 -3.54
N GLN A 22 -28.87 -6.32 -2.68
CA GLN A 22 -28.39 -6.04 -1.33
C GLN A 22 -29.08 -6.92 -0.29
N LYS A 23 -28.30 -7.41 0.68
CA LYS A 23 -28.81 -8.14 1.86
C LYS A 23 -29.55 -7.21 2.83
N ILE A 24 -29.11 -5.95 2.93
CA ILE A 24 -29.71 -4.93 3.80
C ILE A 24 -30.90 -4.30 3.08
N LYS A 25 -32.08 -4.36 3.73
CA LYS A 25 -33.35 -3.88 3.16
C LYS A 25 -33.30 -2.40 2.77
N ASP A 26 -32.68 -1.56 3.59
CA ASP A 26 -32.61 -0.11 3.34
C ASP A 26 -31.70 0.24 2.14
N TYR A 27 -30.77 -0.65 1.79
CA TYR A 27 -29.85 -0.46 0.66
C TYR A 27 -30.45 -0.93 -0.67
N ALA A 28 -31.42 -1.84 -0.61
CA ALA A 28 -32.09 -2.37 -1.78
C ALA A 28 -32.91 -1.29 -2.50
N GLY A 29 -32.90 -1.32 -3.84
CA GLY A 29 -33.63 -0.34 -4.65
C GLY A 29 -32.91 1.01 -4.83
N ASN A 30 -31.67 1.13 -4.34
CA ASN A 30 -30.86 2.33 -4.53
C ASN A 30 -29.73 2.07 -5.55
N PRO A 31 -29.82 2.63 -6.77
CA PRO A 31 -28.82 2.38 -7.81
C PRO A 31 -27.41 2.85 -7.44
N LEU A 32 -27.27 3.86 -6.57
CA LEU A 32 -25.97 4.37 -6.13
C LEU A 32 -25.29 3.44 -5.11
N ILE A 33 -26.06 2.63 -4.38
CA ILE A 33 -25.53 1.64 -3.43
C ILE A 33 -25.32 0.29 -4.12
N GLU A 34 -26.30 -0.15 -4.92
CA GLU A 34 -26.22 -1.44 -5.63
C GLU A 34 -25.06 -1.51 -6.63
N ALA A 35 -24.54 -0.36 -7.08
CA ALA A 35 -23.39 -0.28 -7.98
C ALA A 35 -22.02 -0.29 -7.27
N LEU A 36 -21.98 -0.22 -5.93
CA LEU A 36 -20.75 -0.30 -5.16
C LEU A 36 -20.22 -1.74 -5.07
N PRO A 37 -18.93 -1.92 -4.76
CA PRO A 37 -18.40 -3.23 -4.38
C PRO A 37 -19.21 -3.87 -3.23
N PRO A 38 -19.18 -5.22 -3.11
CA PRO A 38 -19.81 -5.90 -1.99
C PRO A 38 -19.25 -5.39 -0.65
N ILE A 39 -20.06 -5.49 0.40
CA ILE A 39 -19.61 -5.23 1.77
C ILE A 39 -18.69 -6.39 2.16
N LEU A 40 -17.52 -6.08 2.71
CA LEU A 40 -16.65 -7.08 3.32
C LEU A 40 -17.29 -7.48 4.65
N GLU A 41 -17.61 -8.77 4.80
CA GLU A 41 -18.39 -9.30 5.93
C GLU A 41 -17.50 -9.86 7.04
N THR A 42 -16.21 -10.08 6.74
CA THR A 42 -15.25 -10.71 7.63
C THR A 42 -13.97 -9.89 7.77
N ASP A 43 -13.31 -9.99 8.92
CA ASP A 43 -12.01 -9.36 9.18
C ASP A 43 -10.95 -9.89 8.19
N GLU A 44 -11.01 -11.18 7.84
CA GLU A 44 -10.12 -11.83 6.87
C GLU A 44 -10.18 -11.16 5.50
N GLU A 45 -11.37 -10.84 4.99
CA GLU A 45 -11.54 -10.16 3.71
C GLU A 45 -10.90 -8.76 3.71
N VAL A 46 -11.05 -8.03 4.83
CA VAL A 46 -10.45 -6.71 5.01
C VAL A 46 -8.92 -6.82 5.09
N ILE A 47 -8.40 -7.82 5.81
CA ILE A 47 -6.97 -8.11 5.88
C ILE A 47 -6.43 -8.51 4.50
N ASP A 48 -7.16 -9.33 3.73
CA ASP A 48 -6.89 -9.69 2.32
C ASP A 48 -6.74 -8.49 1.41
N MET A 49 -7.64 -7.54 1.56
CA MET A 49 -7.61 -6.31 0.79
C MET A 49 -6.44 -5.38 1.16
N LEU A 50 -6.18 -5.21 2.46
CA LEU A 50 -5.22 -4.23 2.96
C LEU A 50 -3.77 -4.72 2.93
N TYR A 51 -3.55 -6.02 3.17
CA TYR A 51 -2.21 -6.58 3.32
C TYR A 51 -1.41 -6.44 2.03
N SER A 52 -0.20 -5.92 2.16
CA SER A 52 0.75 -5.79 1.06
C SER A 52 2.14 -6.02 1.61
N LEU A 53 2.69 -7.21 1.38
CA LEU A 53 4.08 -7.52 1.67
C LEU A 53 4.82 -7.70 0.34
N PRO A 54 5.65 -6.74 -0.07
CA PRO A 54 6.38 -6.89 -1.32
C PRO A 54 7.39 -8.03 -1.22
N SER A 55 7.32 -8.99 -2.15
CA SER A 55 8.27 -10.09 -2.19
C SER A 55 9.67 -9.61 -2.58
N ILE A 56 10.69 -10.35 -2.16
CA ILE A 56 12.07 -10.20 -2.62
C ILE A 56 12.52 -11.57 -3.08
N ASP A 57 12.95 -11.66 -4.33
CA ASP A 57 13.44 -12.90 -4.89
C ASP A 57 14.93 -13.16 -4.56
N ASP A 58 15.31 -14.43 -4.57
CA ASP A 58 16.69 -14.88 -4.41
C ASP A 58 17.66 -14.24 -5.41
N HIS A 59 17.19 -13.94 -6.62
CA HIS A 59 18.01 -13.31 -7.66
C HIS A 59 18.28 -11.83 -7.31
N GLU A 60 17.30 -11.11 -6.77
CA GLU A 60 17.36 -9.76 -6.21
C GLU A 60 18.34 -9.70 -5.04
N ARG A 61 18.33 -10.73 -4.18
CA ARG A 61 19.34 -10.91 -3.11
C ARG A 61 20.76 -11.13 -3.64
N ASN A 62 20.92 -11.52 -4.90
CA ASN A 62 22.21 -11.73 -5.56
C ASN A 62 22.57 -10.62 -6.57
N LEU A 63 21.73 -9.59 -6.70
CA LEU A 63 22.04 -8.44 -7.56
C LEU A 63 23.27 -7.67 -7.06
N SER A 64 23.82 -6.83 -7.94
CA SER A 64 24.89 -5.91 -7.56
C SER A 64 24.42 -4.95 -6.46
N PRO A 65 25.34 -4.46 -5.60
CA PRO A 65 25.02 -3.50 -4.53
C PRO A 65 24.12 -2.34 -4.97
N LEU A 66 24.43 -1.72 -6.11
CA LEU A 66 23.64 -0.59 -6.63
C LEU A 66 22.20 -1.00 -6.97
N LEU A 67 22.00 -2.13 -7.64
CA LEU A 67 20.66 -2.60 -8.00
C LEU A 67 19.84 -2.99 -6.76
N LYS A 68 20.46 -3.57 -5.73
CA LYS A 68 19.80 -3.83 -4.44
C LYS A 68 19.23 -2.56 -3.81
N THR A 69 19.91 -1.41 -3.93
CA THR A 69 19.39 -0.14 -3.40
C THR A 69 18.07 0.31 -4.06
N HIS A 70 17.86 -0.06 -5.33
CA HIS A 70 16.58 0.18 -6.01
C HIS A 70 15.49 -0.78 -5.51
N VAL A 71 15.81 -2.07 -5.32
CA VAL A 71 14.87 -3.07 -4.79
C VAL A 71 14.39 -2.67 -3.40
N ILE A 72 15.29 -2.18 -2.52
CA ILE A 72 14.93 -1.74 -1.16
C ILE A 72 13.78 -0.72 -1.17
N LYS A 73 13.66 0.14 -2.19
CA LYS A 73 12.59 1.14 -2.25
C LYS A 73 11.18 0.52 -2.33
N ARG A 74 11.08 -0.75 -2.73
CA ARG A 74 9.82 -1.51 -2.76
C ARG A 74 9.17 -1.61 -1.37
N VAL A 75 9.95 -1.53 -0.28
CA VAL A 75 9.43 -1.51 1.11
C VAL A 75 8.38 -0.42 1.33
N LYS A 76 8.39 0.67 0.54
CA LYS A 76 7.38 1.73 0.65
C LYS A 76 5.96 1.28 0.30
N ARG A 77 5.81 0.10 -0.33
CA ARG A 77 4.52 -0.55 -0.60
C ARG A 77 4.08 -1.49 0.52
N PHE A 78 4.89 -1.65 1.58
CA PHE A 78 4.58 -2.48 2.72
C PHE A 78 3.38 -1.92 3.49
N ILE A 79 2.38 -2.76 3.71
CA ILE A 79 1.22 -2.48 4.55
C ILE A 79 0.93 -3.73 5.38
N GLN A 80 1.08 -3.58 6.70
CA GLN A 80 0.60 -4.55 7.68
C GLN A 80 -0.77 -4.09 8.21
N PRO A 81 -1.88 -4.81 7.95
CA PRO A 81 -3.16 -4.55 8.57
C PRO A 81 -3.06 -4.73 10.08
N LEU A 82 -3.76 -3.85 10.79
CA LEU A 82 -3.87 -3.79 12.25
C LEU A 82 -5.37 -3.62 12.58
N PRO A 83 -5.81 -3.93 13.81
CA PRO A 83 -7.23 -3.81 14.18
C PRO A 83 -7.85 -2.45 13.84
N ILE A 84 -7.06 -1.37 13.98
CA ILE A 84 -7.48 0.00 13.64
C ILE A 84 -7.87 0.17 12.17
N HIS A 85 -7.22 -0.57 11.26
CA HIS A 85 -7.50 -0.49 9.82
C HIS A 85 -8.82 -1.19 9.46
N ILE A 86 -9.18 -2.25 10.19
CA ILE A 86 -10.45 -2.97 10.01
C ILE A 86 -11.62 -2.10 10.46
N ASN A 87 -11.48 -1.48 11.64
CA ASN A 87 -12.45 -0.49 12.11
C ASN A 87 -12.59 0.68 11.12
N LEU A 88 -11.48 1.17 10.56
CA LEU A 88 -11.48 2.23 9.57
C LEU A 88 -12.21 1.84 8.28
N GLU A 89 -11.97 0.64 7.73
CA GLU A 89 -12.68 0.14 6.55
C GLU A 89 -14.19 0.09 6.80
N SER A 90 -14.61 -0.52 7.91
CA SER A 90 -16.01 -0.66 8.28
C SER A 90 -16.71 0.71 8.36
N LYS A 91 -16.06 1.69 9.02
CA LYS A 91 -16.58 3.06 9.12
C LYS A 91 -16.68 3.75 7.75
N ILE A 92 -15.66 3.67 6.90
CA ILE A 92 -15.71 4.24 5.54
C ILE A 92 -16.82 3.58 4.70
N SER A 93 -16.94 2.26 4.80
CA SER A 93 -17.95 1.45 4.09
C SER A 93 -19.38 1.85 4.47
N VAL A 94 -19.63 2.03 5.76
CA VAL A 94 -20.91 2.54 6.30
C VAL A 94 -21.15 3.97 5.86
N LEU A 95 -20.19 4.88 6.02
CA LEU A 95 -20.30 6.29 5.66
C LEU A 95 -20.75 6.50 4.20
N ILE A 96 -20.08 5.84 3.26
CA ILE A 96 -20.40 5.95 1.84
C ILE A 96 -21.83 5.46 1.59
N ARG A 97 -22.23 4.30 2.12
CA ARG A 97 -23.56 3.72 1.85
C ARG A 97 -24.69 4.49 2.52
N GLN A 98 -24.52 4.88 3.78
CA GLN A 98 -25.50 5.68 4.53
C GLN A 98 -25.75 7.03 3.85
N SER A 99 -24.69 7.66 3.34
CA SER A 99 -24.83 8.91 2.61
C SER A 99 -25.76 8.81 1.40
N TYR A 100 -25.83 7.65 0.74
CA TYR A 100 -26.65 7.46 -0.45
C TYR A 100 -28.12 7.20 -0.16
N LEU A 101 -28.50 6.84 1.07
CA LEU A 101 -29.90 6.59 1.44
C LEU A 101 -30.80 7.79 1.18
N SER A 102 -30.38 8.98 1.62
CA SER A 102 -31.11 10.24 1.38
C SER A 102 -30.95 10.79 -0.05
N ARG A 103 -30.15 10.10 -0.88
CA ARG A 103 -29.71 10.58 -2.21
C ARG A 103 -30.06 9.65 -3.35
N ASN A 104 -31.02 8.75 -3.14
CA ASN A 104 -31.48 7.85 -4.19
C ASN A 104 -32.07 8.63 -5.39
N PRO A 105 -31.50 8.53 -6.60
CA PRO A 105 -31.95 9.28 -7.79
C PRO A 105 -33.40 9.00 -8.22
N LEU A 106 -33.97 7.90 -7.74
CA LEU A 106 -35.33 7.48 -8.05
C LEU A 106 -36.37 8.20 -7.18
N THR A 107 -35.98 8.78 -6.04
CA THR A 107 -36.94 9.36 -5.10
C THR A 107 -37.39 10.77 -5.52
N PRO A 108 -38.66 11.14 -5.29
CA PRO A 108 -39.15 12.50 -5.51
C PRO A 108 -38.36 13.56 -4.72
N GLU A 109 -37.95 13.23 -3.50
CA GLU A 109 -37.21 14.09 -2.58
C GLU A 109 -35.86 14.50 -3.19
N TYR A 110 -35.12 13.53 -3.74
CA TYR A 110 -33.86 13.80 -4.43
C TYR A 110 -34.06 14.77 -5.60
N LYS A 111 -35.06 14.52 -6.45
CA LYS A 111 -35.35 15.37 -7.62
C LYS A 111 -35.74 16.79 -7.21
N LYS A 112 -36.55 16.96 -6.16
CA LYS A 112 -36.90 18.27 -5.59
C LYS A 112 -35.65 19.00 -5.10
N ARG A 113 -34.76 18.30 -4.40
CA ARG A 113 -33.52 18.87 -3.87
C ARG A 113 -32.56 19.34 -4.96
N ILE A 114 -32.33 18.52 -5.99
CA ILE A 114 -31.50 18.92 -7.15
C ILE A 114 -32.11 20.12 -7.87
N LYS A 115 -33.44 20.16 -8.05
CA LYS A 115 -34.12 21.31 -8.66
C LYS A 115 -33.92 22.59 -7.84
N LEU A 116 -34.03 22.50 -6.50
CA LEU A 116 -33.80 23.64 -5.60
C LEU A 116 -32.37 24.16 -5.72
N LEU A 117 -31.36 23.29 -5.70
CA LEU A 117 -29.96 23.65 -5.88
C LEU A 117 -29.72 24.38 -7.21
N HIS A 118 -30.35 23.92 -8.30
CA HIS A 118 -30.25 24.58 -9.60
C HIS A 118 -30.94 25.95 -9.66
N THR A 119 -32.01 26.16 -8.90
CA THR A 119 -32.68 27.47 -8.79
C THR A 119 -31.82 28.44 -8.01
N LEU A 120 -31.37 28.06 -6.83
CA LEU A 120 -30.55 28.90 -5.94
C LEU A 120 -29.22 29.28 -6.60
N LYS A 121 -28.62 28.37 -7.37
CA LYS A 121 -27.41 28.67 -8.16
C LYS A 121 -27.56 29.84 -9.14
N LYS A 122 -28.79 30.20 -9.56
CA LYS A 122 -29.03 31.35 -10.46
C LYS A 122 -29.12 32.67 -9.71
N GLU A 123 -29.31 32.64 -8.40
CA GLU A 123 -29.37 33.81 -7.55
C GLU A 123 -27.93 34.09 -7.07
N GLU A 124 -27.34 35.19 -7.54
CA GLU A 124 -25.92 35.51 -7.29
C GLU A 124 -25.63 35.97 -5.86
N GLU A 125 -26.68 36.28 -5.09
CA GLU A 125 -26.63 36.85 -3.73
C GLU A 125 -27.41 35.99 -2.72
N ILE A 126 -26.97 34.76 -2.47
CA ILE A 126 -27.50 33.95 -1.36
C ILE A 126 -26.40 33.74 -0.32
N THR A 127 -26.71 34.03 0.94
CA THR A 127 -25.83 33.81 2.08
C THR A 127 -25.82 32.34 2.54
N PRO A 128 -24.77 31.86 3.24
CA PRO A 128 -24.72 30.51 3.80
C PRO A 128 -25.89 30.20 4.75
N ASP A 129 -26.37 31.20 5.49
CA ASP A 129 -27.51 31.08 6.40
C ASP A 129 -28.84 30.91 5.66
N GLU A 130 -29.01 31.62 4.54
CA GLU A 130 -30.18 31.46 3.66
C GLU A 130 -30.15 30.10 2.97
N VAL A 131 -28.98 29.65 2.50
CA VAL A 131 -28.76 28.28 2.03
C VAL A 131 -29.22 27.32 3.14
N GLU A 132 -28.62 27.32 4.33
CA GLU A 132 -28.99 26.40 5.40
C GLU A 132 -30.50 26.46 5.76
N SER A 133 -31.09 27.65 5.81
CA SER A 133 -32.54 27.85 6.04
C SER A 133 -33.40 27.17 4.98
N HIS A 134 -33.06 27.32 3.69
CA HIS A 134 -33.73 26.64 2.58
C HIS A 134 -33.63 25.11 2.65
N TYR A 135 -32.59 24.59 3.32
CA TYR A 135 -32.32 23.16 3.43
C TYR A 135 -32.71 22.53 4.79
N ARG A 136 -33.21 23.30 5.76
CA ARG A 136 -33.62 22.77 7.08
C ARG A 136 -34.62 21.60 7.00
N SER A 137 -35.52 21.63 6.01
CA SER A 137 -36.50 20.57 5.74
C SER A 137 -35.91 19.29 5.14
N TYR A 138 -34.66 19.34 4.66
CA TYR A 138 -33.90 18.21 4.09
C TYR A 138 -32.78 17.75 5.02
N SER A 139 -32.70 18.29 6.25
CA SER A 139 -31.59 18.07 7.17
C SER A 139 -31.36 16.58 7.41
N SER A 140 -30.22 16.09 6.92
CA SER A 140 -29.69 14.78 7.29
C SER A 140 -28.57 14.96 8.29
N THR A 141 -28.46 14.05 9.25
CA THR A 141 -27.25 13.81 10.04
C THR A 141 -26.17 13.25 9.14
N ALA A 142 -25.56 14.10 8.30
CA ALA A 142 -24.39 13.71 7.55
C ALA A 142 -23.23 13.49 8.52
N GLU A 143 -22.69 12.29 8.46
CA GLU A 143 -21.67 11.79 9.37
C GLU A 143 -20.30 12.38 9.00
N CYS A 144 -19.49 12.68 10.02
CA CYS A 144 -18.13 13.18 9.90
C CYS A 144 -17.22 12.21 10.62
N LEU A 145 -16.17 11.76 9.93
CA LEU A 145 -15.14 10.90 10.51
C LEU A 145 -13.84 11.68 10.59
N PHE A 146 -13.19 11.66 11.74
CA PHE A 146 -11.92 12.29 12.00
C PHE A 146 -10.91 11.20 12.39
N ILE A 147 -9.89 11.04 11.55
CA ILE A 147 -8.71 10.23 11.85
C ILE A 147 -7.64 11.16 12.37
N ASN A 148 -7.37 11.01 13.65
CA ASN A 148 -6.33 11.73 14.34
C ASN A 148 -5.15 10.80 14.62
N GLY A 149 -3.93 11.33 14.58
CA GLY A 149 -2.78 10.54 15.00
C GLY A 149 -1.45 11.15 14.64
N VAL A 150 -0.37 10.55 15.16
CA VAL A 150 1.01 10.98 14.92
C VAL A 150 1.36 10.89 13.43
N SER A 151 2.19 11.81 12.95
CA SER A 151 2.70 11.75 11.58
C SER A 151 3.53 10.49 11.36
N GLY A 152 3.41 9.86 10.19
CA GLY A 152 4.13 8.62 9.89
C GLY A 152 3.50 7.32 10.41
N MET A 153 2.29 7.36 10.96
CA MET A 153 1.54 6.15 11.37
C MET A 153 0.75 5.46 10.25
N GLY A 154 0.83 5.95 9.01
CA GLY A 154 0.17 5.31 7.86
C GLY A 154 -1.31 5.68 7.64
N LYS A 155 -1.84 6.72 8.31
CA LYS A 155 -3.23 7.21 8.16
C LYS A 155 -3.66 7.36 6.69
N THR A 156 -2.91 8.19 5.95
CA THR A 156 -3.16 8.46 4.53
C THR A 156 -3.04 7.20 3.67
N THR A 157 -2.05 6.36 3.95
CA THR A 157 -1.82 5.09 3.23
C THR A 157 -3.00 4.14 3.42
N ALA A 158 -3.48 3.98 4.65
CA ALA A 158 -4.62 3.12 4.97
C ALA A 158 -5.91 3.61 4.29
N VAL A 159 -6.19 4.92 4.36
CA VAL A 159 -7.37 5.50 3.68
C VAL A 159 -7.28 5.32 2.17
N ASN A 160 -6.15 5.64 1.55
CA ASN A 160 -5.98 5.47 0.11
C ASN A 160 -6.21 4.00 -0.31
N ARG A 161 -5.67 3.04 0.45
CA ARG A 161 -5.81 1.61 0.17
C ARG A 161 -7.27 1.14 0.24
N ILE A 162 -8.04 1.65 1.20
CA ILE A 162 -9.48 1.36 1.32
C ILE A 162 -10.24 1.99 0.14
N LEU A 163 -9.95 3.24 -0.20
CA LEU A 163 -10.63 3.95 -1.30
C LEU A 163 -10.35 3.31 -2.67
N GLU A 164 -9.15 2.76 -2.90
CA GLU A 164 -8.77 2.05 -4.12
C GLU A 164 -9.69 0.85 -4.45
N GLN A 165 -10.38 0.29 -3.45
CA GLN A 165 -11.38 -0.78 -3.67
C GLN A 165 -12.65 -0.27 -4.35
N TYR A 166 -12.96 1.00 -4.15
CA TYR A 166 -14.13 1.63 -4.71
C TYR A 166 -13.76 2.25 -6.06
N PRO A 167 -14.50 1.94 -7.15
CA PRO A 167 -14.30 2.66 -8.40
C PRO A 167 -14.55 4.15 -8.16
N GLN A 168 -13.58 4.99 -8.50
CA GLN A 168 -13.68 6.41 -8.23
C GLN A 168 -14.87 7.05 -8.95
N ILE A 169 -15.18 6.58 -10.17
CA ILE A 169 -16.29 7.06 -11.00
C ILE A 169 -17.13 5.88 -11.50
N ILE A 170 -18.44 5.95 -11.28
CA ILE A 170 -19.44 5.03 -11.83
C ILE A 170 -20.41 5.81 -12.73
N LYS A 171 -20.66 5.32 -13.95
CA LYS A 171 -21.68 5.88 -14.85
C LYS A 171 -22.92 5.01 -14.87
N HIS A 172 -24.07 5.64 -14.64
CA HIS A 172 -25.38 5.01 -14.66
C HIS A 172 -26.12 5.44 -15.92
N THR A 173 -26.76 4.48 -16.59
CA THR A 173 -27.56 4.73 -17.80
C THR A 173 -28.99 4.24 -17.62
N GLU A 174 -29.16 3.05 -17.03
CA GLU A 174 -30.44 2.41 -16.84
C GLU A 174 -30.43 1.54 -15.59
N TYR A 175 -31.50 1.56 -14.80
CA TYR A 175 -31.69 0.74 -13.62
C TYR A 175 -33.10 0.15 -13.60
N LYS A 176 -33.21 -1.18 -13.61
CA LYS A 176 -34.50 -1.90 -13.61
C LYS A 176 -35.50 -1.37 -14.66
N GLY A 177 -35.02 -1.09 -15.88
CA GLY A 177 -35.84 -0.53 -16.97
C GLY A 177 -36.07 0.98 -16.93
N GLN A 178 -35.59 1.69 -15.91
CA GLN A 178 -35.71 3.14 -15.77
C GLN A 178 -34.41 3.83 -16.17
N LYS A 179 -34.49 4.82 -17.08
CA LYS A 179 -33.31 5.62 -17.47
C LYS A 179 -32.87 6.51 -16.30
N ILE A 180 -31.65 6.31 -15.84
CA ILE A 180 -31.02 7.08 -14.76
C ILE A 180 -29.65 7.58 -15.21
N THR A 181 -29.64 8.46 -16.21
CA THR A 181 -28.39 9.04 -16.75
C THR A 181 -27.75 9.94 -15.70
N THR A 182 -26.87 9.38 -14.87
CA THR A 182 -26.17 10.11 -13.82
C THR A 182 -24.76 9.59 -13.65
N THR A 183 -23.89 10.45 -13.13
CA THR A 183 -22.52 10.13 -12.77
C THR A 183 -22.43 10.08 -11.26
N GLN A 184 -21.79 9.05 -10.75
CA GLN A 184 -21.48 8.87 -9.34
C GLN A 184 -19.96 8.96 -9.17
N ILE A 185 -19.49 9.94 -8.42
CA ILE A 185 -18.12 9.97 -7.91
C ILE A 185 -18.16 9.32 -6.52
N VAL A 186 -17.57 8.14 -6.35
CA VAL A 186 -17.70 7.43 -5.06
C VAL A 186 -16.91 8.14 -3.97
N TRP A 187 -15.74 8.70 -4.30
CA TRP A 187 -14.93 9.47 -3.37
C TRP A 187 -14.14 10.57 -4.07
N LEU A 188 -13.94 11.69 -3.37
CA LEU A 188 -13.01 12.76 -3.72
C LEU A 188 -12.02 12.91 -2.57
N LYS A 189 -10.73 12.98 -2.89
CA LYS A 189 -9.69 13.24 -1.89
C LYS A 189 -8.90 14.49 -2.26
N ILE A 190 -8.71 15.36 -1.28
CA ILE A 190 -7.92 16.59 -1.40
C ILE A 190 -7.04 16.76 -0.17
N ASP A 191 -5.90 17.41 -0.34
CA ASP A 191 -5.09 17.88 0.78
C ASP A 191 -5.56 19.28 1.18
N SER A 192 -5.61 19.56 2.48
CA SER A 192 -5.90 20.89 3.02
C SER A 192 -4.81 21.88 2.55
N PRO A 193 -5.19 23.03 1.97
CA PRO A 193 -4.24 23.92 1.33
C PRO A 193 -3.30 24.55 2.36
N TYR A 194 -2.04 24.77 1.96
CA TYR A 194 -1.00 25.29 2.85
C TYR A 194 -1.29 26.70 3.39
N ASP A 195 -2.11 27.47 2.68
CA ASP A 195 -2.53 28.82 3.06
C ASP A 195 -3.72 28.81 4.04
N GLY A 196 -4.27 27.62 4.34
CA GLY A 196 -5.44 27.41 5.19
C GLY A 196 -6.71 28.10 4.69
N SER A 197 -6.79 28.42 3.39
CA SER A 197 -7.92 29.13 2.80
C SER A 197 -9.00 28.17 2.31
N PHE A 198 -10.24 28.35 2.80
CA PHE A 198 -11.38 27.57 2.32
C PHE A 198 -11.71 27.84 0.84
N MET A 199 -11.42 29.05 0.35
CA MET A 199 -11.53 29.38 -1.07
C MET A 199 -10.56 28.55 -1.91
N THR A 200 -9.31 28.41 -1.44
CA THR A 200 -8.30 27.56 -2.08
C THR A 200 -8.73 26.08 -2.04
N LEU A 201 -9.33 25.63 -0.93
CA LEU A 201 -9.89 24.28 -0.81
C LEU A 201 -11.01 24.03 -1.86
N CYS A 202 -11.98 24.95 -1.99
CA CYS A 202 -13.04 24.85 -2.99
C CYS A 202 -12.49 24.75 -4.41
N ARG A 203 -11.49 25.56 -4.72
CA ARG A 203 -10.79 25.55 -6.02
C ARG A 203 -10.10 24.21 -6.28
N ASN A 204 -9.43 23.65 -5.28
CA ASN A 204 -8.80 22.32 -5.39
C ASN A 204 -9.85 21.24 -5.67
N ILE A 205 -11.03 21.31 -5.05
CA ILE A 205 -12.14 20.38 -5.34
C ILE A 205 -12.64 20.55 -6.78
N PHE A 206 -12.85 21.78 -7.25
CA PHE A 206 -13.25 22.01 -8.65
C PHE A 206 -12.23 21.44 -9.63
N GLN A 207 -10.95 21.63 -9.35
CA GLN A 207 -9.86 21.11 -10.16
C GLN A 207 -9.82 19.57 -10.15
N GLU A 208 -10.06 18.93 -9.01
CA GLU A 208 -10.09 17.47 -8.95
C GLU A 208 -11.30 16.91 -9.71
N ILE A 209 -12.47 17.54 -9.63
CA ILE A 209 -13.64 17.16 -10.45
C ILE A 209 -13.32 17.32 -11.95
N ASP A 210 -12.66 18.42 -12.34
CA ASP A 210 -12.25 18.65 -13.73
C ASP A 210 -11.27 17.60 -14.23
N LYS A 211 -10.31 17.19 -13.40
CA LYS A 211 -9.37 16.12 -13.69
C LYS A 211 -10.06 14.76 -13.83
N LEU A 212 -11.12 14.50 -13.08
CA LEU A 212 -11.85 13.23 -13.14
C LEU A 212 -12.81 13.14 -14.33
N LEU A 213 -13.43 14.25 -14.72
CA LEU A 213 -14.53 14.26 -15.69
C LEU A 213 -14.22 14.99 -17.00
N GLY A 214 -13.06 15.64 -17.12
CA GLY A 214 -12.71 16.49 -18.26
C GLY A 214 -13.55 17.78 -18.34
N THR A 215 -14.13 18.20 -17.21
CA THR A 215 -14.94 19.41 -17.11
C THR A 215 -14.07 20.66 -16.96
N ARG A 216 -14.69 21.84 -16.81
CA ARG A 216 -14.02 23.14 -16.65
C ARG A 216 -14.66 23.98 -15.55
N TRP A 217 -15.02 23.34 -14.44
CA TRP A 217 -15.61 23.99 -13.27
C TRP A 217 -14.65 24.93 -12.58
N MET A 218 -13.36 24.63 -12.54
CA MET A 218 -12.37 25.53 -11.97
C MET A 218 -12.29 26.84 -12.75
N GLU A 219 -12.28 26.76 -14.09
CA GLU A 219 -12.35 27.95 -14.96
C GLU A 219 -13.66 28.71 -14.74
N LYS A 220 -14.80 28.00 -14.69
CA LYS A 220 -16.12 28.62 -14.59
C LYS A 220 -16.45 29.20 -13.21
N TYR A 221 -16.01 28.54 -12.15
CA TYR A 221 -16.43 28.79 -10.77
C TYR A 221 -15.32 29.22 -9.82
N GLY A 222 -14.06 29.03 -10.19
CA GLY A 222 -12.93 29.27 -9.31
C GLY A 222 -12.47 30.73 -9.19
N TYR A 223 -13.00 31.70 -9.95
CA TYR A 223 -12.49 33.08 -9.95
C TYR A 223 -12.37 33.68 -8.52
N PHE A 224 -11.18 34.19 -8.18
CA PHE A 224 -10.88 34.76 -6.85
C PHE A 224 -11.70 36.01 -6.50
N THR A 225 -12.33 36.66 -7.47
CA THR A 225 -13.21 37.81 -7.24
C THR A 225 -14.56 37.43 -6.63
N ARG A 226 -14.87 36.13 -6.54
CA ARG A 226 -16.13 35.65 -5.96
C ARG A 226 -16.05 35.54 -4.45
N SER A 227 -17.21 35.72 -3.80
CA SER A 227 -17.32 35.46 -2.37
C SER A 227 -17.15 33.97 -2.06
N THR A 228 -16.67 33.67 -0.85
CA THR A 228 -16.55 32.30 -0.32
C THR A 228 -17.92 31.60 -0.32
N SER A 229 -18.97 32.29 0.13
CA SER A 229 -20.36 31.80 0.14
C SER A 229 -20.83 31.35 -1.24
N THR A 230 -20.54 32.14 -2.27
CA THR A 230 -20.86 31.80 -3.66
C THR A 230 -20.10 30.53 -4.11
N MET A 231 -18.82 30.37 -3.72
CA MET A 231 -18.06 29.16 -4.02
C MET A 231 -18.62 27.92 -3.31
N VAL A 232 -19.02 28.05 -2.03
CA VAL A 232 -19.69 26.99 -1.27
C VAL A 232 -20.95 26.52 -2.00
N MET A 233 -21.76 27.44 -2.52
CA MET A 233 -22.98 27.10 -3.26
C MET A 233 -22.69 26.34 -4.56
N TYR A 234 -21.66 26.76 -5.32
CA TYR A 234 -21.24 26.04 -6.52
C TYR A 234 -20.71 24.66 -6.20
N LEU A 235 -19.83 24.54 -5.20
CA LEU A 235 -19.34 23.27 -4.68
C LEU A 235 -20.50 22.37 -4.28
N THR A 236 -21.44 22.91 -3.52
CA THR A 236 -22.61 22.19 -3.05
C THR A 236 -23.41 21.58 -4.20
N THR A 237 -23.64 22.38 -5.24
CA THR A 237 -24.35 21.94 -6.44
C THR A 237 -23.58 20.84 -7.18
N LEU A 238 -22.26 20.96 -7.30
CA LEU A 238 -21.44 19.97 -8.01
C LEU A 238 -21.37 18.64 -7.27
N LEU A 239 -21.15 18.65 -5.95
CA LEU A 239 -21.13 17.44 -5.14
C LEU A 239 -22.48 16.69 -5.22
N ALA A 240 -23.59 17.42 -5.27
CA ALA A 240 -24.92 16.85 -5.45
C ALA A 240 -25.12 16.25 -6.85
N ASN A 241 -24.77 17.00 -7.90
CA ASN A 241 -24.98 16.58 -9.29
C ASN A 241 -24.16 15.34 -9.68
N TYR A 242 -22.99 15.17 -9.08
CA TYR A 242 -22.11 14.02 -9.31
C TYR A 242 -22.23 12.94 -8.23
N ASN A 243 -23.25 13.02 -7.37
CA ASN A 243 -23.52 12.06 -6.30
C ASN A 243 -22.25 11.67 -5.51
N VAL A 244 -21.49 12.67 -5.06
CA VAL A 244 -20.20 12.43 -4.38
C VAL A 244 -20.42 11.62 -3.11
N GLY A 245 -19.86 10.41 -3.03
CA GLY A 245 -20.08 9.49 -1.91
C GLY A 245 -19.38 9.90 -0.64
N LEU A 246 -18.12 10.32 -0.73
CA LEU A 246 -17.28 10.73 0.39
C LEU A 246 -16.32 11.84 -0.03
N LEU A 247 -16.17 12.88 0.79
CA LEU A 247 -15.13 13.90 0.64
C LEU A 247 -14.04 13.68 1.69
N VAL A 248 -12.82 13.39 1.27
CA VAL A 248 -11.66 13.18 2.14
C VAL A 248 -10.79 14.44 2.12
N ILE A 249 -10.50 14.97 3.30
CA ILE A 249 -9.63 16.14 3.49
C ILE A 249 -8.44 15.70 4.33
N ASP A 250 -7.28 15.58 3.69
CA ASP A 250 -6.02 15.20 4.33
C ASP A 250 -5.28 16.42 4.88
N GLU A 251 -4.38 16.19 5.84
CA GLU A 251 -3.51 17.23 6.42
C GLU A 251 -4.27 18.47 6.96
N ILE A 252 -5.45 18.27 7.57
CA ILE A 252 -6.35 19.37 7.98
C ILE A 252 -5.66 20.41 8.88
N GLN A 253 -4.63 20.02 9.64
CA GLN A 253 -3.88 20.94 10.51
C GLN A 253 -3.24 22.11 9.75
N ASN A 254 -3.09 22.03 8.43
CA ASN A 254 -2.66 23.14 7.58
C ASN A 254 -3.58 24.37 7.69
N ILE A 255 -4.84 24.19 8.12
CA ILE A 255 -5.77 25.29 8.39
C ILE A 255 -5.20 26.33 9.37
N TYR A 256 -4.41 25.88 10.36
CA TYR A 256 -3.83 26.78 11.36
C TYR A 256 -2.68 27.65 10.83
N ARG A 257 -2.25 27.45 9.58
CA ARG A 257 -1.22 28.28 8.95
C ARG A 257 -1.80 29.58 8.36
N ALA A 258 -3.12 29.66 8.21
CA ALA A 258 -3.78 30.87 7.76
C ALA A 258 -3.60 31.99 8.80
N LYS A 259 -2.78 33.00 8.49
CA LYS A 259 -2.61 34.19 9.35
C LYS A 259 -3.85 35.08 9.42
N LYS A 260 -4.81 34.90 8.51
CA LYS A 260 -5.94 35.83 8.27
C LYS A 260 -7.33 35.21 8.37
N ASN A 261 -7.44 33.88 8.43
CA ASN A 261 -8.74 33.22 8.49
C ASN A 261 -8.92 32.57 9.86
N ASP A 262 -10.11 32.71 10.43
CA ASP A 262 -10.50 31.98 11.62
C ASP A 262 -10.70 30.49 11.23
N PRO A 263 -9.96 29.55 11.82
CA PRO A 263 -10.19 28.12 11.60
C PRO A 263 -11.64 27.70 11.83
N MET A 264 -12.38 28.41 12.70
CA MET A 264 -13.79 28.16 12.97
C MET A 264 -14.70 28.44 11.78
N GLU A 265 -14.39 29.46 10.97
CA GLU A 265 -15.18 29.79 9.78
C GLU A 265 -15.16 28.65 8.77
N MET A 266 -14.00 27.98 8.60
CA MET A 266 -13.88 26.81 7.73
C MET A 266 -14.74 25.64 8.20
N LEU A 267 -14.74 25.40 9.52
CA LEU A 267 -15.53 24.32 10.12
C LEU A 267 -17.02 24.54 9.91
N ASP A 268 -17.49 25.78 9.99
CA ASP A 268 -18.89 26.12 9.72
C ASP A 268 -19.26 25.87 8.25
N TYR A 269 -18.34 26.10 7.30
CA TYR A 269 -18.56 25.70 5.91
C TYR A 269 -18.63 24.17 5.75
N PHE A 270 -17.82 23.38 6.47
CA PHE A 270 -17.94 21.91 6.47
C PHE A 270 -19.26 21.43 7.08
N VAL A 271 -19.71 22.05 8.17
CA VAL A 271 -21.04 21.80 8.75
C VAL A 271 -22.13 22.09 7.71
N THR A 272 -22.01 23.20 6.98
CA THR A 272 -22.95 23.57 5.92
C THR A 272 -22.96 22.54 4.79
N LEU A 273 -21.79 22.13 4.29
CA LEU A 273 -21.68 21.12 3.22
C LEU A 273 -22.29 19.77 3.61
N THR A 274 -22.01 19.32 4.83
CA THR A 274 -22.56 18.07 5.38
C THR A 274 -24.08 18.16 5.53
N ASN A 275 -24.60 19.25 6.11
CA ASN A 275 -26.05 19.44 6.36
C ASN A 275 -26.88 19.55 5.07
N VAL A 276 -26.38 20.29 4.07
CA VAL A 276 -27.15 20.63 2.87
C VAL A 276 -27.21 19.46 1.89
N ILE A 277 -26.10 18.74 1.71
CA ILE A 277 -25.96 17.78 0.61
C ILE A 277 -25.97 16.34 1.08
N SER A 278 -25.90 16.09 2.39
CA SER A 278 -25.74 14.74 2.92
C SER A 278 -24.46 14.06 2.41
N VAL A 279 -23.40 14.85 2.15
CA VAL A 279 -22.08 14.32 1.76
C VAL A 279 -21.25 14.17 3.02
N PRO A 280 -20.84 12.96 3.39
CA PRO A 280 -19.97 12.74 4.54
C PRO A 280 -18.57 13.28 4.24
N ILE A 281 -17.91 13.75 5.30
CA ILE A 281 -16.53 14.22 5.24
C ILE A 281 -15.67 13.32 6.12
N LEU A 282 -14.58 12.81 5.55
CA LEU A 282 -13.50 12.16 6.27
C LEU A 282 -12.33 13.14 6.38
N ILE A 283 -11.99 13.51 7.60
CA ILE A 283 -10.92 14.45 7.93
C ILE A 283 -9.73 13.64 8.45
N ILE A 284 -8.54 13.88 7.93
CA ILE A 284 -7.30 13.27 8.40
C ILE A 284 -6.38 14.38 8.91
N GLY A 285 -5.82 14.20 10.10
CA GLY A 285 -4.96 15.20 10.70
C GLY A 285 -4.02 14.67 11.77
N THR A 286 -3.15 15.55 12.23
CA THR A 286 -2.29 15.32 13.40
C THR A 286 -2.96 15.83 14.68
N ASN A 287 -2.34 15.58 15.84
CA ASN A 287 -2.87 16.01 17.13
C ASN A 287 -3.09 17.53 17.22
N ARG A 288 -2.38 18.33 16.42
CA ARG A 288 -2.65 19.77 16.26
C ARG A 288 -4.07 20.05 15.77
N ALA A 289 -4.59 19.23 14.85
CA ALA A 289 -5.95 19.34 14.32
C ALA A 289 -7.03 19.00 15.36
N ARG A 290 -6.71 18.28 16.44
CA ARG A 290 -7.67 17.91 17.48
C ARG A 290 -8.35 19.13 18.11
N ASN A 291 -7.60 20.23 18.26
CA ASN A 291 -8.11 21.47 18.86
C ASN A 291 -9.26 22.08 18.03
N LEU A 292 -9.30 21.85 16.71
CA LEU A 292 -10.39 22.32 15.84
C LEU A 292 -11.77 21.83 16.32
N PHE A 293 -11.81 20.60 16.82
CA PHE A 293 -13.05 19.98 17.26
C PHE A 293 -13.38 20.27 18.73
N GLN A 294 -12.42 20.72 19.54
CA GLN A 294 -12.71 21.15 20.92
C GLN A 294 -13.51 22.45 20.92
N ASP A 295 -13.19 23.35 19.98
CA ASP A 295 -13.81 24.67 19.91
C ASP A 295 -15.17 24.66 19.18
N ASN A 296 -15.46 23.66 18.34
CA ASN A 296 -16.72 23.54 17.60
C ASN A 296 -17.62 22.38 18.09
N PHE A 297 -18.49 22.66 19.07
CA PHE A 297 -19.39 21.66 19.67
C PHE A 297 -20.31 20.92 18.67
N ARG A 298 -20.64 21.54 17.53
CA ARG A 298 -21.50 20.90 16.50
C ARG A 298 -20.75 19.79 15.78
N LEU A 299 -19.51 20.03 15.37
CA LEU A 299 -18.65 19.00 14.77
C LEU A 299 -18.16 18.00 15.83
N ALA A 300 -17.81 18.47 17.02
CA ALA A 300 -17.36 17.62 18.13
C ALA A 300 -18.35 16.49 18.42
N ARG A 301 -19.65 16.80 18.50
CA ARG A 301 -20.70 15.81 18.73
C ARG A 301 -20.81 14.77 17.61
N ARG A 302 -20.61 15.18 16.35
CA ARG A 302 -20.68 14.27 15.18
C ARG A 302 -19.48 13.33 15.12
N VAL A 303 -18.31 13.85 15.47
CA VAL A 303 -17.07 13.08 15.56
C VAL A 303 -17.10 12.16 16.78
N GLN A 304 -17.67 12.57 17.92
CA GLN A 304 -17.72 11.75 19.14
C GLN A 304 -18.71 10.59 19.08
N SER A 305 -19.84 10.70 18.38
CA SER A 305 -20.89 9.68 18.43
C SER A 305 -20.49 8.34 17.81
N ASP A 306 -19.65 8.37 16.76
CA ASP A 306 -19.04 7.17 16.15
C ASP A 306 -17.95 7.53 15.11
N GLY A 307 -17.45 8.76 15.11
CA GLY A 307 -16.66 9.33 14.02
C GLY A 307 -15.23 9.70 14.41
N TYR A 308 -14.67 9.14 15.48
CA TYR A 308 -13.31 9.46 15.93
C TYR A 308 -12.45 8.19 15.94
N ILE A 309 -11.33 8.25 15.22
CA ILE A 309 -10.32 7.19 15.21
C ILE A 309 -9.00 7.83 15.63
N GLU A 310 -8.36 7.27 16.65
CA GLU A 310 -7.05 7.69 17.11
C GLU A 310 -6.00 6.64 16.74
N ILE A 311 -5.00 7.05 15.96
CA ILE A 311 -3.87 6.24 15.55
C ILE A 311 -2.62 6.73 16.26
N ALA A 312 -2.31 6.10 17.39
CA ALA A 312 -1.10 6.32 18.16
C ALA A 312 0.05 5.43 17.66
N ASN A 313 1.28 5.73 18.11
CA ASN A 313 2.43 4.84 17.92
C ASN A 313 2.19 3.46 18.53
N LEU A 314 2.83 2.44 17.94
CA LEU A 314 2.73 1.08 18.44
C LEU A 314 3.47 0.96 19.78
N LYS A 315 2.85 0.31 20.77
CA LYS A 315 3.47 0.15 22.09
C LYS A 315 4.48 -0.98 22.10
N LYS A 316 5.52 -0.87 22.92
CA LYS A 316 6.50 -1.94 23.15
C LYS A 316 5.77 -3.19 23.64
N ASP A 317 6.19 -4.34 23.16
CA ASP A 317 5.66 -5.66 23.55
C ASP A 317 4.16 -5.81 23.29
N SER A 318 3.56 -4.88 22.52
CA SER A 318 2.18 -5.02 22.07
C SER A 318 2.12 -6.02 20.91
N PRO A 319 1.07 -6.84 20.83
CA PRO A 319 0.92 -7.77 19.72
C PRO A 319 0.93 -7.08 18.34
N ASP A 320 0.42 -5.85 18.27
CA ASP A 320 0.43 -5.03 17.04
C ASP A 320 1.86 -4.67 16.62
N TRP A 321 2.73 -4.35 17.58
CA TRP A 321 4.15 -4.12 17.32
C TRP A 321 4.84 -5.40 16.84
N GLU A 322 4.64 -6.51 17.53
CA GLU A 322 5.28 -7.80 17.20
C GLU A 322 4.94 -8.25 15.78
N ILE A 323 3.66 -8.28 15.42
CA ILE A 323 3.23 -8.67 14.06
C ILE A 323 3.76 -7.69 13.01
N PHE A 324 3.79 -6.40 13.32
CA PHE A 324 4.32 -5.38 12.42
C PHE A 324 5.82 -5.56 12.17
N ILE A 325 6.63 -5.71 13.22
CA ILE A 325 8.09 -5.78 13.08
C ILE A 325 8.52 -7.11 12.47
N GLU A 326 7.86 -8.22 12.82
CA GLU A 326 8.08 -9.53 12.18
C GLU A 326 7.86 -9.44 10.67
N SER A 327 6.70 -8.91 10.26
CA SER A 327 6.33 -8.80 8.84
C SER A 327 7.21 -7.80 8.09
N LEU A 328 7.65 -6.74 8.76
CA LEU A 328 8.61 -5.78 8.20
C LEU A 328 10.00 -6.43 8.02
N TRP A 329 10.44 -7.27 8.96
CA TRP A 329 11.72 -7.98 8.91
C TRP A 329 11.81 -9.02 7.79
N GLU A 330 10.66 -9.56 7.37
CA GLU A 330 10.57 -10.43 6.19
C GLU A 330 11.09 -9.72 4.92
N PHE A 331 10.96 -8.39 4.83
CA PHE A 331 11.49 -7.57 3.73
C PHE A 331 13.01 -7.34 3.87
N ASN A 332 13.82 -8.31 3.45
CA ASN A 332 15.28 -8.23 3.49
C ASN A 332 15.93 -8.56 2.13
N VAL A 333 16.74 -7.64 1.60
CA VAL A 333 17.49 -7.79 0.32
C VAL A 333 18.91 -8.32 0.50
N LEU A 334 19.36 -8.51 1.74
CA LEU A 334 20.69 -9.03 2.03
C LEU A 334 20.74 -10.55 1.83
N GLU A 335 21.95 -11.07 1.63
CA GLU A 335 22.18 -12.49 1.31
C GLU A 335 21.82 -13.43 2.48
N ASN A 336 22.09 -13.01 3.71
CA ASN A 336 21.84 -13.80 4.90
C ASN A 336 20.74 -13.13 5.74
N GLN A 337 19.51 -13.62 5.59
CA GLN A 337 18.42 -13.28 6.50
C GLN A 337 18.52 -14.16 7.74
N GLY A 338 18.98 -13.59 8.85
CA GLY A 338 18.82 -14.20 10.16
C GLY A 338 17.39 -14.01 10.69
N PRO A 339 16.95 -14.82 11.68
CA PRO A 339 15.70 -14.56 12.36
C PRO A 339 15.74 -13.18 13.04
N LEU A 340 14.56 -12.56 13.21
CA LEU A 340 14.44 -11.40 14.07
C LEU A 340 14.70 -11.87 15.51
N THR A 341 15.83 -11.47 16.09
CA THR A 341 16.13 -11.77 17.50
C THR A 341 15.50 -10.73 18.40
N ASP A 342 15.27 -11.08 19.67
CA ASP A 342 14.75 -10.14 20.68
C ASP A 342 15.64 -8.89 20.78
N GLU A 343 16.96 -9.04 20.70
CA GLU A 343 17.90 -7.91 20.73
C GLU A 343 17.73 -6.96 19.52
N LEU A 344 17.45 -7.51 18.33
CA LEU A 344 17.16 -6.72 17.13
C LEU A 344 15.79 -6.02 17.27
N ASN A 345 14.77 -6.74 17.73
CA ASN A 345 13.44 -6.18 17.96
C ASN A 345 13.50 -5.01 18.96
N ASP A 346 14.12 -5.23 20.12
CA ASP A 346 14.36 -4.20 21.14
C ASP A 346 15.11 -2.99 20.56
N THR A 347 16.15 -3.22 19.77
CA THR A 347 16.91 -2.14 19.12
C THR A 347 16.04 -1.37 18.13
N PHE A 348 15.20 -2.03 17.33
CA PHE A 348 14.27 -1.35 16.42
C PHE A 348 13.29 -0.48 17.19
N TYR A 349 12.64 -1.06 18.22
CA TYR A 349 11.68 -0.32 19.03
C TYR A 349 12.32 0.89 19.70
N GLU A 350 13.51 0.72 20.30
CA GLU A 350 14.22 1.81 20.96
C GLU A 350 14.46 2.98 19.98
N LEU A 351 14.84 2.68 18.74
CA LEU A 351 15.23 3.67 17.74
C LEU A 351 14.06 4.24 16.91
N CYS A 352 12.87 3.66 16.97
CA CYS A 352 11.68 4.19 16.26
C CYS A 352 10.54 4.63 17.19
N GLN A 353 10.55 4.19 18.46
CA GLN A 353 9.49 4.44 19.45
C GLN A 353 8.08 4.08 18.94
N GLY A 354 7.97 3.00 18.16
CA GLY A 354 6.70 2.52 17.61
C GLY A 354 6.14 3.32 16.43
N VAL A 355 6.89 4.28 15.88
CA VAL A 355 6.47 5.04 14.70
C VAL A 355 6.75 4.24 13.44
N ILE A 356 5.69 3.80 12.74
CA ILE A 356 5.76 2.91 11.57
C ILE A 356 6.71 3.45 10.48
N ALA A 357 6.56 4.72 10.08
CA ALA A 357 7.40 5.32 9.05
C ALA A 357 8.88 5.30 9.43
N VAL A 358 9.20 5.45 10.71
CA VAL A 358 10.58 5.46 11.21
C VAL A 358 11.16 4.05 11.25
N ALA A 359 10.39 3.05 11.65
CA ALA A 359 10.80 1.65 11.57
C ALA A 359 11.11 1.21 10.12
N VAL A 360 10.22 1.54 9.18
CA VAL A 360 10.42 1.27 7.74
C VAL A 360 11.64 2.01 7.20
N MET A 361 11.82 3.27 7.61
CA MET A 361 12.97 4.09 7.23
C MET A 361 14.27 3.49 7.77
N LEU A 362 14.31 3.12 9.05
CA LEU A 362 15.46 2.51 9.71
C LEU A 362 15.87 1.21 9.01
N LEU A 363 14.91 0.32 8.73
CA LEU A 363 15.19 -0.92 7.99
C LEU A 363 15.78 -0.61 6.60
N MET A 364 15.18 0.31 5.85
CA MET A 364 15.66 0.71 4.52
C MET A 364 17.09 1.27 4.55
N PHE A 365 17.39 2.19 5.47
CA PHE A 365 18.72 2.80 5.54
C PHE A 365 19.77 1.82 6.08
N SER A 366 19.42 0.96 7.04
CA SER A 366 20.34 -0.04 7.57
C SER A 366 20.73 -1.07 6.52
N GLN A 367 19.79 -1.49 5.65
CA GLN A 367 20.12 -2.36 4.52
C GLN A 367 21.04 -1.68 3.51
N ASN A 368 20.78 -0.41 3.16
CA ASN A 368 21.66 0.35 2.27
C ASN A 368 23.08 0.49 2.85
N ARG A 369 23.18 0.76 4.15
CA ARG A 369 24.46 0.84 4.85
C ARG A 369 25.18 -0.49 4.84
N ALA A 370 24.51 -1.59 5.20
CA ALA A 370 25.07 -2.93 5.16
C ALA A 370 25.63 -3.26 3.76
N ILE A 371 24.88 -2.96 2.70
CA ILE A 371 25.32 -3.13 1.31
C ILE A 371 26.57 -2.31 1.01
N SER A 372 26.60 -1.04 1.41
CA SER A 372 27.75 -0.15 1.17
C SER A 372 29.01 -0.59 1.91
N GLU A 373 28.86 -1.19 3.08
CA GLU A 373 29.94 -1.71 3.92
C GLU A 373 30.29 -3.18 3.58
N GLY A 374 29.68 -3.76 2.55
CA GLY A 374 29.91 -5.15 2.13
C GLY A 374 29.44 -6.21 3.14
N LYS A 375 28.51 -5.86 4.02
CA LYS A 375 27.92 -6.74 5.03
C LYS A 375 26.77 -7.54 4.43
N LYS A 376 26.69 -8.81 4.81
CA LYS A 376 25.68 -9.77 4.30
C LYS A 376 24.45 -9.94 5.18
N SER A 377 24.45 -9.34 6.36
CA SER A 377 23.38 -9.40 7.35
C SER A 377 23.27 -8.07 8.08
N LEU A 378 22.09 -7.79 8.61
CA LEU A 378 21.87 -6.69 9.53
C LEU A 378 22.28 -7.09 10.95
N THR A 379 22.89 -6.17 11.67
CA THR A 379 23.25 -6.33 13.10
C THR A 379 22.79 -5.10 13.88
N THR A 380 22.66 -5.24 15.20
CA THR A 380 22.31 -4.13 16.10
C THR A 380 23.27 -2.94 15.94
N ASP A 381 24.57 -3.20 15.75
CA ASP A 381 25.58 -2.16 15.49
C ASP A 381 25.32 -1.37 14.22
N ILE A 382 24.98 -2.04 13.11
CA ILE A 382 24.66 -1.36 11.84
C ILE A 382 23.42 -0.48 12.02
N ILE A 383 22.40 -1.00 12.70
CA ILE A 383 21.14 -0.28 12.92
C ILE A 383 21.38 0.96 13.81
N LYS A 384 22.10 0.81 14.92
CA LYS A 384 22.46 1.93 15.81
C LYS A 384 23.32 2.97 15.08
N LYS A 385 24.27 2.54 14.26
CA LYS A 385 25.10 3.42 13.43
C LYS A 385 24.27 4.18 12.40
N THR A 386 23.36 3.50 11.70
CA THR A 386 22.41 4.12 10.77
C THR A 386 21.56 5.17 11.47
N TYR A 387 21.00 4.87 12.64
CA TYR A 387 20.21 5.85 13.40
C TYR A 387 21.03 7.11 13.74
N LYS A 388 22.27 6.92 14.18
CA LYS A 388 23.16 8.02 14.56
C LYS A 388 23.59 8.88 13.37
N GLU A 389 23.91 8.26 12.24
CA GLU A 389 24.56 8.93 11.11
C GLU A 389 23.59 9.31 9.99
N ASP A 390 22.57 8.49 9.69
CA ASP A 390 21.69 8.65 8.52
C ASP A 390 20.32 9.28 8.89
N LEU A 391 19.88 9.17 10.15
CA LEU A 391 18.58 9.64 10.63
C LEU A 391 18.67 10.91 11.52
N GLN A 392 19.74 11.68 11.36
CA GLN A 392 20.04 12.86 12.20
C GLN A 392 18.90 13.89 12.27
N LEU A 393 18.13 14.04 11.18
CA LEU A 393 17.05 15.03 11.09
C LEU A 393 15.84 14.69 11.96
N ILE A 394 15.53 13.40 12.13
CA ILE A 394 14.36 12.95 12.90
C ILE A 394 14.74 12.50 14.32
N ARG A 395 16.02 12.32 14.60
CA ARG A 395 16.52 11.87 15.90
C ARG A 395 16.03 12.72 17.09
N PRO A 396 16.02 14.06 17.05
CA PRO A 396 15.49 14.87 18.15
C PRO A 396 14.01 14.57 18.47
N MET A 397 13.22 14.27 17.44
CA MET A 397 11.80 13.90 17.59
C MET A 397 11.66 12.55 18.29
N ILE A 398 12.47 11.57 17.91
CA ILE A 398 12.46 10.24 18.52
C ILE A 398 12.99 10.27 19.95
N GLU A 399 14.01 11.07 20.23
CA GLU A 399 14.52 11.29 21.59
C GLU A 399 13.48 11.93 22.50
N ALA A 400 12.69 12.89 21.97
CA ALA A 400 11.55 13.46 22.70
C ALA A 400 10.44 12.43 22.97
N LEU A 401 10.10 11.57 22.00
CA LEU A 401 9.15 10.48 22.23
C LEU A 401 9.66 9.50 23.30
N ARG A 402 10.95 9.18 23.27
CA ARG A 402 11.59 8.26 24.21
C ARG A 402 11.66 8.81 25.62
N SER A 403 11.83 10.13 25.78
CA SER A 403 11.85 10.73 27.12
C SER A 403 10.50 10.64 27.82
N GLY A 404 9.40 10.50 27.06
CA GLY A 404 8.04 10.56 27.57
C GLY A 404 7.67 11.92 28.16
N ASP A 405 8.52 12.94 27.97
CA ASP A 405 8.29 14.28 28.52
C ASP A 405 7.31 15.06 27.63
N PRO A 406 6.10 15.38 28.12
CA PRO A 406 5.11 16.11 27.33
C PRO A 406 5.63 17.46 26.82
N PHE A 407 6.55 18.12 27.53
CA PHE A 407 7.13 19.40 27.09
C PHE A 407 8.11 19.24 25.94
N GLU A 408 8.93 18.19 25.94
CA GLU A 408 9.85 17.90 24.83
C GLU A 408 9.08 17.44 23.60
N ILE A 409 8.06 16.60 23.78
CA ILE A 409 7.19 16.15 22.69
C ILE A 409 6.40 17.33 22.10
N ALA A 410 5.91 18.26 22.94
CA ALA A 410 5.18 19.45 22.49
C ALA A 410 5.99 20.41 21.61
N LYS A 411 7.33 20.34 21.63
CA LYS A 411 8.18 21.12 20.70
C LYS A 411 8.03 20.70 19.25
N PHE A 412 7.48 19.51 19.02
CA PHE A 412 7.34 18.90 17.71
C PHE A 412 5.87 18.61 17.43
N ASP A 413 5.22 19.55 16.73
CA ASP A 413 3.79 19.51 16.42
C ASP A 413 3.31 18.17 15.83
N ASP A 414 4.15 17.51 15.02
CA ASP A 414 3.81 16.30 14.26
C ASP A 414 3.90 14.98 15.06
N ILE A 415 4.47 15.00 16.27
CA ILE A 415 4.69 13.80 17.11
C ILE A 415 4.03 13.87 18.50
N THR A 416 3.33 14.95 18.82
CA THR A 416 2.56 15.03 20.07
C THR A 416 1.63 13.83 20.21
N ILE A 417 1.64 13.17 21.37
CA ILE A 417 0.75 12.07 21.76
C ILE A 417 0.08 12.52 23.06
N ASP A 418 -1.22 12.29 23.20
CA ASP A 418 -1.96 12.57 24.44
C ASP A 418 -2.26 11.25 25.14
N GLU A 419 -1.54 10.97 26.22
CA GLU A 419 -1.62 9.69 26.94
C GLU A 419 -2.94 9.52 27.72
N GLU A 420 -3.59 10.62 28.14
CA GLU A 420 -4.73 10.57 29.06
C GLU A 420 -6.02 10.01 28.39
N LYS A 421 -6.15 10.13 27.06
CA LYS A 421 -7.30 9.57 26.31
C LYS A 421 -7.08 8.15 25.79
N ILE A 422 -5.83 7.73 25.62
CA ILE A 422 -5.48 6.35 25.22
C ILE A 422 -5.98 5.35 26.26
N LEU A 423 -6.02 5.73 27.55
CA LEU A 423 -6.50 4.88 28.64
C LEU A 423 -8.03 4.70 28.68
N SER A 424 -8.80 5.56 27.99
CA SER A 424 -10.28 5.53 28.03
C SER A 424 -10.95 4.67 26.94
N ASN A 425 -10.20 4.22 25.93
CA ASN A 425 -10.70 3.34 24.86
C ASN A 425 -10.45 1.83 25.11
N TYR A 426 -9.97 1.43 26.28
CA TYR A 426 -9.40 0.08 26.50
C TYR A 426 -10.34 -1.02 27.00
N HIS A 427 -11.66 -0.94 26.81
CA HIS A 427 -12.58 -1.97 27.32
C HIS A 427 -13.50 -2.63 26.28
N LYS A 428 -13.22 -2.50 24.97
CA LYS A 428 -13.95 -3.25 23.93
C LYS A 428 -13.08 -4.14 23.00
N ASP A 429 -11.76 -4.01 23.00
CA ASP A 429 -10.95 -4.51 21.87
C ASP A 429 -10.11 -5.77 22.11
N ILE A 430 -10.10 -6.40 23.29
CA ILE A 430 -9.25 -7.60 23.51
C ILE A 430 -9.69 -8.78 22.62
N ALA A 431 -11.00 -9.05 22.52
CA ALA A 431 -11.52 -10.13 21.67
C ALA A 431 -11.36 -9.84 20.16
N MET A 432 -11.52 -8.58 19.74
CA MET A 432 -11.30 -8.17 18.35
C MET A 432 -9.82 -8.26 17.98
N THR A 433 -8.93 -7.84 18.88
CA THR A 433 -7.48 -7.91 18.70
C THR A 433 -7.02 -9.37 18.56
N GLU A 434 -7.51 -10.29 19.40
CA GLU A 434 -7.21 -11.73 19.27
C GLU A 434 -7.74 -12.34 17.97
N SER A 435 -8.97 -12.00 17.56
CA SER A 435 -9.59 -12.48 16.32
C SER A 435 -8.81 -12.02 15.08
N VAL A 436 -8.50 -10.73 15.02
CA VAL A 436 -7.72 -10.13 13.92
C VAL A 436 -6.33 -10.74 13.85
N GLN A 437 -5.69 -11.00 14.98
CA GLN A 437 -4.40 -11.67 15.02
C GLN A 437 -4.47 -13.12 14.52
N ALA A 438 -5.50 -13.86 14.95
CA ALA A 438 -5.73 -15.21 14.46
C ALA A 438 -5.93 -15.21 12.94
N ALA A 439 -6.72 -14.27 12.41
CA ALA A 439 -6.94 -14.08 10.98
C ALA A 439 -5.64 -13.75 10.23
N ILE A 440 -4.81 -12.83 10.75
CA ILE A 440 -3.50 -12.50 10.16
C ILE A 440 -2.56 -13.71 10.16
N ARG A 441 -2.50 -14.48 11.25
CA ARG A 441 -1.69 -15.70 11.34
C ARG A 441 -2.19 -16.78 10.39
N GLN A 442 -3.49 -17.07 10.39
CA GLN A 442 -4.11 -18.01 9.45
C GLN A 442 -3.87 -17.60 8.00
N LYS A 443 -3.87 -16.30 7.71
CA LYS A 443 -3.54 -15.80 6.37
C LYS A 443 -2.08 -16.06 6.03
N LYS A 444 -1.12 -15.82 6.93
CA LYS A 444 0.29 -16.18 6.71
C LYS A 444 0.41 -17.69 6.40
N ASP A 445 -0.23 -18.53 7.21
CA ASP A 445 -0.25 -19.99 7.02
C ASP A 445 -0.93 -20.40 5.69
N LYS A 446 -2.00 -19.69 5.30
CA LYS A 446 -2.70 -19.90 4.03
C LYS A 446 -1.86 -19.50 2.82
N ILE A 447 -1.11 -18.39 2.92
CA ILE A 447 -0.16 -17.97 1.88
C ILE A 447 0.94 -19.05 1.73
N GLU A 448 1.47 -19.55 2.84
CA GLU A 448 2.50 -20.59 2.84
C GLU A 448 1.98 -21.91 2.25
N SER A 449 0.81 -22.39 2.68
CA SER A 449 0.18 -23.60 2.12
C SER A 449 -0.25 -23.46 0.66
N THR A 450 -0.69 -22.27 0.23
CA THR A 450 -0.99 -21.99 -1.19
C THR A 450 0.28 -22.10 -2.04
N ARG A 451 1.40 -21.54 -1.54
CA ARG A 451 2.70 -21.68 -2.18
C ARG A 451 3.14 -23.14 -2.27
N GLU A 452 2.97 -23.92 -1.20
CA GLU A 452 3.24 -25.37 -1.21
C GLU A 452 2.38 -26.12 -2.24
N SER A 453 1.08 -25.80 -2.33
CA SER A 453 0.18 -26.42 -3.32
C SER A 453 0.58 -26.09 -4.76
N ILE A 454 0.94 -24.83 -5.03
CA ILE A 454 1.45 -24.41 -6.35
C ILE A 454 2.76 -25.14 -6.66
N ASN A 455 3.65 -25.30 -5.68
CA ASN A 455 4.90 -26.05 -5.82
C ASN A 455 4.65 -27.50 -6.21
N GLU A 456 3.73 -28.18 -5.52
CA GLU A 456 3.36 -29.55 -5.83
C GLU A 456 2.75 -29.68 -7.22
N LYS A 457 1.85 -28.76 -7.60
CA LYS A 457 1.18 -28.76 -8.90
C LYS A 457 2.17 -28.56 -10.05
N LEU A 458 3.05 -27.56 -9.95
CA LEU A 458 4.12 -27.33 -10.94
C LEU A 458 5.07 -28.53 -11.00
N PHE A 459 5.44 -29.10 -9.85
CA PHE A 459 6.34 -30.26 -9.81
C PHE A 459 5.73 -31.48 -10.49
N PHE A 460 4.45 -31.74 -10.24
CA PHE A 460 3.71 -32.82 -10.90
C PHE A 460 3.62 -32.57 -12.40
N GLU A 461 3.22 -31.37 -12.84
CA GLU A 461 3.06 -31.04 -14.25
C GLU A 461 4.38 -31.18 -15.04
N PHE A 462 5.49 -30.63 -14.52
CA PHE A 462 6.79 -30.76 -15.18
C PHE A 462 7.36 -32.17 -15.14
N SER A 463 7.13 -32.92 -14.06
CA SER A 463 7.54 -34.33 -13.98
C SER A 463 6.75 -35.22 -14.94
N ALA A 464 5.43 -34.99 -15.06
CA ALA A 464 4.55 -35.74 -15.95
C ALA A 464 4.75 -35.40 -17.44
N SER A 465 5.24 -34.19 -17.74
CA SER A 465 5.50 -33.74 -19.12
C SER A 465 6.52 -34.59 -19.88
N GLY A 466 7.39 -35.32 -19.16
CA GLY A 466 8.48 -36.12 -19.75
C GLY A 466 9.61 -35.29 -20.39
N PHE A 467 9.46 -33.96 -20.50
CA PHE A 467 10.43 -33.08 -21.14
C PHE A 467 11.69 -32.86 -20.29
N PHE A 468 11.65 -33.10 -18.99
CA PHE A 468 12.75 -32.77 -18.06
C PHE A 468 13.28 -33.98 -17.29
N ASN A 469 13.07 -35.21 -17.78
CA ASN A 469 13.55 -36.44 -17.14
C ASN A 469 15.08 -36.48 -16.92
N ASP A 470 15.84 -35.71 -17.70
CA ASP A 470 17.30 -35.57 -17.56
C ASP A 470 17.71 -34.72 -16.33
N ILE A 471 16.76 -34.04 -15.67
CA ILE A 471 16.97 -33.22 -14.47
C ILE A 471 16.52 -34.03 -13.25
N LYS A 472 17.39 -34.13 -12.24
CA LYS A 472 17.04 -34.79 -10.97
C LYS A 472 15.83 -34.11 -10.33
N GLN A 473 14.90 -34.90 -9.79
CA GLN A 473 13.70 -34.39 -9.14
C GLN A 473 13.98 -33.38 -8.00
N GLU A 474 15.05 -33.59 -7.22
CA GLU A 474 15.47 -32.64 -6.18
C GLU A 474 15.83 -31.26 -6.75
N VAL A 475 16.45 -31.21 -7.93
CA VAL A 475 16.83 -29.97 -8.60
C VAL A 475 15.58 -29.29 -9.16
N MET A 476 14.64 -30.06 -9.70
CA MET A 476 13.36 -29.54 -10.16
C MET A 476 12.53 -28.95 -9.02
N LYS A 477 12.39 -29.65 -7.89
CA LYS A 477 11.72 -29.13 -6.68
C LYS A 477 12.36 -27.84 -6.19
N LYS A 478 13.69 -27.79 -6.15
CA LYS A 478 14.42 -26.56 -5.76
C LYS A 478 14.15 -25.39 -6.68
N ILE A 479 14.11 -25.62 -8.00
CA ILE A 479 13.79 -24.55 -8.97
C ILE A 479 12.35 -24.07 -8.80
N ILE A 480 11.42 -24.99 -8.61
CA ILE A 480 9.99 -24.68 -8.47
C ILE A 480 9.72 -23.91 -7.17
N ASN A 481 10.15 -24.45 -6.01
CA ASN A 481 10.02 -23.77 -4.72
C ASN A 481 10.60 -22.36 -4.76
N LYS A 482 11.79 -22.23 -5.35
CA LYS A 482 12.46 -20.95 -5.51
C LYS A 482 11.64 -19.93 -6.30
N VAL A 483 11.01 -20.33 -7.41
CA VAL A 483 10.19 -19.41 -8.20
C VAL A 483 8.94 -18.99 -7.41
N VAL A 484 8.25 -19.94 -6.80
CA VAL A 484 6.98 -19.68 -6.10
C VAL A 484 7.16 -18.84 -4.83
N GLU A 485 8.20 -19.11 -4.03
CA GLU A 485 8.52 -18.30 -2.83
C GLU A 485 8.87 -16.85 -3.18
N SER A 486 9.47 -16.67 -4.36
CA SER A 486 9.98 -15.39 -4.82
C SER A 486 8.93 -14.48 -5.46
N SER A 487 7.78 -15.04 -5.79
CA SER A 487 6.70 -14.36 -6.51
C SER A 487 5.72 -13.68 -5.55
N ASP A 488 5.04 -12.64 -6.04
CA ASP A 488 3.92 -12.04 -5.31
C ASP A 488 2.78 -13.07 -5.23
N VAL A 489 2.03 -13.07 -4.14
CA VAL A 489 0.84 -13.93 -3.97
C VAL A 489 -0.19 -13.66 -5.09
N ALA A 490 -0.21 -12.45 -5.64
CA ALA A 490 -1.08 -12.06 -6.75
C ALA A 490 -0.58 -12.49 -8.15
N THR A 491 0.60 -13.11 -8.27
CA THR A 491 1.14 -13.54 -9.58
C THR A 491 0.32 -14.70 -10.16
N GLU A 492 -0.05 -14.61 -11.44
CA GLU A 492 -0.87 -15.63 -12.10
C GLU A 492 -0.10 -16.95 -12.28
N TYR A 493 -0.81 -18.07 -12.20
CA TYR A 493 -0.20 -19.41 -12.33
C TYR A 493 0.56 -19.61 -13.65
N GLU A 494 0.06 -19.01 -14.74
CA GLU A 494 0.68 -19.16 -16.07
C GLU A 494 2.01 -18.40 -16.14
N ASP A 495 2.11 -17.23 -15.51
CA ASP A 495 3.37 -16.47 -15.39
C ASP A 495 4.42 -17.28 -14.60
N LEU A 496 4.00 -17.88 -13.48
CA LEU A 496 4.87 -18.76 -12.67
C LEU A 496 5.37 -19.97 -13.49
N LYS A 497 4.47 -20.57 -14.28
CA LYS A 497 4.79 -21.71 -15.13
C LYS A 497 5.79 -21.34 -16.22
N GLU A 498 5.65 -20.16 -16.83
CA GLU A 498 6.60 -19.65 -17.83
C GLU A 498 8.00 -19.44 -17.23
N LEU A 499 8.07 -18.81 -16.05
CA LEU A 499 9.31 -18.61 -15.28
C LEU A 499 10.01 -19.94 -14.94
N VAL A 500 9.26 -20.93 -14.44
CA VAL A 500 9.80 -22.26 -14.13
C VAL A 500 10.29 -22.96 -15.40
N MET A 501 9.52 -22.89 -16.49
CA MET A 501 9.91 -23.47 -17.78
C MET A 501 11.26 -22.92 -18.26
N GLU A 502 11.45 -21.61 -18.19
CA GLU A 502 12.67 -20.96 -18.63
C GLU A 502 13.90 -21.45 -17.82
N LEU A 503 13.75 -21.57 -16.50
CA LEU A 503 14.82 -22.03 -15.62
C LEU A 503 15.14 -23.52 -15.82
N LEU A 504 14.13 -24.38 -15.97
CA LEU A 504 14.32 -25.80 -16.26
C LEU A 504 14.99 -26.02 -17.62
N GLN A 505 14.65 -25.22 -18.64
CA GLN A 505 15.33 -25.27 -19.94
C GLN A 505 16.80 -24.84 -19.85
N LYS A 506 17.10 -23.78 -19.08
CA LYS A 506 18.49 -23.35 -18.82
C LYS A 506 19.29 -24.46 -18.14
N GLU A 507 18.70 -25.16 -17.17
CA GLU A 507 19.37 -26.25 -16.46
C GLU A 507 19.57 -27.48 -17.36
N LYS A 508 18.57 -27.86 -18.17
CA LYS A 508 18.71 -28.92 -19.18
C LYS A 508 19.84 -28.64 -20.18
N ARG A 509 20.03 -27.38 -20.59
CA ARG A 509 21.14 -26.96 -21.47
C ARG A 509 22.51 -27.11 -20.79
N LYS A 510 22.61 -26.89 -19.47
CA LYS A 510 23.86 -27.14 -18.71
C LYS A 510 24.17 -28.63 -18.62
N VAL A 511 23.17 -29.48 -18.41
CA VAL A 511 23.33 -30.94 -18.39
C VAL A 511 23.83 -31.46 -19.75
N LYS A 512 23.30 -30.94 -20.86
CA LYS A 512 23.77 -31.27 -22.22
C LYS A 512 25.18 -30.73 -22.56
N LYS A 513 25.65 -29.66 -21.89
CA LYS A 513 26.99 -29.07 -22.10
C LYS A 513 28.13 -29.80 -21.38
N LYS A 514 27.87 -30.87 -20.61
CA LYS A 514 28.94 -31.74 -20.11
C LYS A 514 29.21 -32.91 -21.06
N PRO A 515 30.23 -32.77 -21.92
CA PRO A 515 31.24 -33.81 -22.04
C PRO A 515 32.66 -33.28 -21.74
N ARG A 516 33.34 -34.03 -20.86
CA ARG A 516 34.79 -34.17 -20.58
C ARG A 516 35.79 -33.12 -21.10
N ARG A 517 36.55 -32.54 -20.17
CA ARG A 517 38.02 -32.68 -20.02
C ARG A 517 38.44 -32.19 -18.63
N LYS A 518 38.99 -33.08 -17.80
CA LYS A 518 39.79 -32.66 -16.63
C LYS A 518 41.06 -32.03 -17.21
N ASN A 519 41.21 -30.71 -17.09
CA ASN A 519 42.51 -30.07 -17.27
C ASN A 519 43.40 -30.54 -16.12
N ILE A 520 44.31 -31.47 -16.43
CA ILE A 520 45.45 -31.74 -15.57
C ILE A 520 46.48 -30.67 -15.92
N ASN A 521 46.94 -29.97 -14.90
CA ASN A 521 47.94 -28.92 -14.97
C ASN A 521 49.26 -29.50 -15.53
N PRO A 522 49.90 -28.93 -16.58
CA PRO A 522 51.05 -29.55 -17.24
C PRO A 522 52.36 -29.57 -16.45
N ASP A 523 52.41 -28.96 -15.26
CA ASP A 523 53.68 -28.73 -14.55
C ASP A 523 53.94 -29.66 -13.36
N ASN A 524 53.12 -30.70 -13.14
CA ASN A 524 53.30 -31.61 -11.99
C ASN A 524 53.05 -33.09 -12.29
N VAL A 525 53.38 -33.55 -13.50
CA VAL A 525 53.35 -34.99 -13.84
C VAL A 525 54.77 -35.55 -13.72
N THR A 526 55.13 -36.04 -12.54
CA THR A 526 56.32 -36.87 -12.37
C THR A 526 56.10 -38.23 -13.04
N LEU A 527 57.15 -38.83 -13.61
CA LEU A 527 57.11 -40.17 -14.23
C LEU A 527 56.44 -41.23 -13.32
N ILE A 528 56.59 -41.07 -12.01
CA ILE A 528 55.99 -41.92 -10.98
C ILE A 528 54.45 -41.83 -11.01
N SER A 529 53.88 -40.63 -11.14
CA SER A 529 52.42 -40.45 -11.21
C SER A 529 51.79 -41.06 -12.46
N LEU A 530 52.54 -41.11 -13.57
CA LEU A 530 52.10 -41.79 -14.81
C LEU A 530 52.19 -43.30 -14.69
N TYR A 531 53.22 -43.80 -13.99
CA TYR A 531 53.37 -45.23 -13.70
C TYR A 531 52.22 -45.73 -12.82
N ASP A 532 51.94 -45.05 -11.71
CA ASP A 532 50.87 -45.45 -10.78
C ASP A 532 49.49 -45.41 -11.45
N SER A 533 49.24 -44.37 -12.26
CA SER A 533 48.01 -44.23 -13.07
C SER A 533 47.85 -45.31 -14.15
N ALA A 534 48.95 -45.89 -14.65
CA ALA A 534 48.93 -46.99 -15.61
C ALA A 534 48.62 -48.33 -14.93
N ILE A 535 49.25 -48.58 -13.76
CA ILE A 535 49.01 -49.75 -12.92
C ILE A 535 47.54 -49.78 -12.46
N ASP A 536 47.01 -48.67 -11.96
CA ASP A 536 45.60 -48.55 -11.52
C ASP A 536 44.59 -48.84 -12.64
N LYS A 537 44.98 -48.62 -13.90
CA LYS A 537 44.16 -48.87 -15.08
C LYS A 537 44.44 -50.23 -15.72
N SER A 538 45.30 -51.06 -15.13
CA SER A 538 45.77 -52.33 -15.70
C SER A 538 46.31 -52.16 -17.13
N GLN A 539 46.94 -51.03 -17.41
CA GLN A 539 47.61 -50.74 -18.69
C GLN A 539 49.12 -50.87 -18.50
N HIS A 540 49.82 -51.37 -19.53
CA HIS A 540 51.27 -51.49 -19.45
C HIS A 540 51.90 -50.07 -19.40
N PRO A 541 52.80 -49.76 -18.44
CA PRO A 541 53.35 -48.42 -18.27
C PRO A 541 54.00 -47.84 -19.53
N TYR A 542 54.58 -48.71 -20.36
CA TYR A 542 55.13 -48.36 -21.67
C TYR A 542 54.10 -47.65 -22.57
N ASP A 543 52.86 -48.12 -22.63
CA ASP A 543 51.82 -47.53 -23.48
C ASP A 543 51.36 -46.15 -22.96
N ALA A 544 51.39 -45.98 -21.63
CA ALA A 544 51.11 -44.70 -21.00
C ALA A 544 52.20 -43.67 -21.30
N PHE A 545 53.47 -44.06 -21.22
CA PHE A 545 54.61 -43.19 -21.54
C PHE A 545 54.71 -42.86 -23.03
N LYS A 546 54.40 -43.82 -23.92
CA LYS A 546 54.35 -43.60 -25.37
C LYS A 546 53.25 -42.59 -25.76
N ARG A 547 52.08 -42.65 -25.10
CA ARG A 547 50.96 -41.72 -25.33
C ARG A 547 51.30 -40.28 -24.98
N GLU A 548 52.04 -40.09 -23.89
CA GLU A 548 52.51 -38.77 -23.44
C GLU A 548 53.82 -38.32 -24.14
N LYS A 549 54.30 -39.07 -25.15
CA LYS A 549 55.51 -38.79 -25.94
C LYS A 549 56.80 -38.71 -25.11
N LEU A 550 56.86 -39.37 -23.95
CA LEU A 550 58.06 -39.40 -23.10
C LEU A 550 59.08 -40.44 -23.58
N ILE A 551 58.63 -41.43 -24.35
CA ILE A 551 59.47 -42.46 -24.99
C ILE A 551 59.08 -42.62 -26.45
N LYS A 552 60.07 -42.86 -27.32
CA LYS A 552 59.88 -43.10 -28.76
C LYS A 552 59.60 -44.57 -29.05
N ASP A 553 59.02 -44.85 -30.22
CA ASP A 553 58.84 -46.21 -30.71
C ASP A 553 60.21 -46.80 -31.14
N PRO A 554 60.65 -47.95 -30.60
CA PRO A 554 61.87 -48.62 -31.02
C PRO A 554 61.91 -48.91 -32.52
N LEU A 555 60.75 -49.11 -33.17
CA LEU A 555 60.69 -49.35 -34.62
C LEU A 555 60.98 -48.07 -35.43
N ASP A 556 60.64 -46.90 -34.90
CA ASP A 556 60.97 -45.60 -35.53
C ASP A 556 62.47 -45.30 -35.46
N GLU A 557 63.18 -45.91 -34.51
CA GLU A 557 64.63 -45.77 -34.33
C GLU A 557 65.43 -46.71 -35.25
N PHE A 558 64.89 -47.88 -35.58
CA PHE A 558 65.51 -48.87 -36.48
C PHE A 558 65.26 -48.63 -37.98
N LEU A 559 64.27 -47.83 -38.36
CA LEU A 559 63.91 -47.57 -39.77
C LEU A 559 64.62 -46.36 -40.40
N ARG A 560 65.58 -45.74 -39.71
CA ARG A 560 66.50 -44.79 -40.34
C ARG A 560 67.73 -45.53 -40.88
N VAL A 561 67.56 -46.13 -42.05
CA VAL A 561 68.67 -46.39 -42.97
C VAL A 561 68.70 -45.19 -43.91
N ASP A 562 69.86 -44.54 -44.01
CA ASP A 562 70.11 -43.27 -44.70
C ASP A 562 69.54 -43.14 -46.12
#